data_AF-D0TPL0-F1
#
_entry.id   AF-D0TPL0-F1
#
_cell.length_a   1.000
_cell.length_b   1.000
_cell.length_c   1.000
_cell.angle_alpha   90.00
_cell.angle_beta   90.00
_cell.angle_gamma   90.00
#
_symmetry.space_group_name_H-M   'P 1'
#
loop_
_entity.id
_entity.type
_entity.pdbx_description
1 polymer ?
#
loop_
_entity_poly.entity_id
_entity_poly.type
_entity_poly.pdbx_seq_one_letter_code
_entity_poly.pdbx_strand_id
1 'polypeptide(L)'
;MTFARQELTESFSSICFAPELETEPLFFKNPALFSNQVVMFFSDKDEEVVRKMLKDIEQRSGRRPEDKKEEKVCLDIDMLLYDNKIVKPEDWQRGYIQQSLSAFHSSLFIK
;
A
#
# COMPACT_ATOMS: atom_id res chain seq x y z
N MET A 1 -5.49 -5.94 -7.23
CA MET A 1 -5.99 -5.14 -6.11
C MET A 1 -7.03 -5.83 -5.22
N THR A 2 -8.01 -6.58 -5.76
CA THR A 2 -9.09 -7.21 -4.95
C THR A 2 -8.59 -8.07 -3.78
N PHE A 3 -7.61 -8.94 -4.02
CA PHE A 3 -7.00 -9.78 -2.97
C PHE A 3 -6.44 -8.94 -1.81
N ALA A 4 -5.62 -7.93 -2.12
CA ALA A 4 -4.99 -7.08 -1.12
C ALA A 4 -6.04 -6.34 -0.25
N ARG A 5 -7.09 -5.80 -0.88
CA ARG A 5 -8.17 -5.12 -0.14
C ARG A 5 -8.87 -6.07 0.82
N GLN A 6 -9.16 -7.29 0.38
CA GLN A 6 -9.81 -8.30 1.21
C GLN A 6 -8.93 -8.67 2.42
N GLU A 7 -7.68 -9.08 2.18
CA GLU A 7 -6.76 -9.50 3.24
C GLU A 7 -6.49 -8.38 4.25
N LEU A 8 -6.34 -7.13 3.79
CA LEU A 8 -6.14 -5.98 4.66
C LEU A 8 -7.39 -5.67 5.49
N THR A 9 -8.59 -5.80 4.90
CA THR A 9 -9.87 -5.58 5.62
C THR A 9 -10.12 -6.67 6.66
N GLU A 10 -9.72 -7.91 6.38
CA GLU A 10 -9.81 -9.01 7.34
C GLU A 10 -8.76 -8.88 8.46
N SER A 11 -7.60 -8.29 8.17
CA SER A 11 -6.49 -8.16 9.12
C SER A 11 -6.57 -6.92 10.02
N PHE A 12 -7.18 -5.82 9.55
CA PHE A 12 -7.18 -4.53 10.25
C PHE A 12 -8.58 -3.92 10.32
N SER A 13 -8.97 -3.47 11.51
CA SER A 13 -10.23 -2.76 11.75
C SER A 13 -10.18 -1.32 11.24
N SER A 14 -11.35 -0.79 10.85
CA SER A 14 -11.53 0.62 10.47
C SER A 14 -10.59 1.08 9.34
N ILE A 15 -10.32 0.19 8.38
CA ILE A 15 -9.51 0.51 7.22
C ILE A 15 -10.27 1.43 6.25
N CYS A 16 -9.56 2.40 5.70
CA CYS A 16 -10.02 3.32 4.67
C CYS A 16 -9.08 3.22 3.46
N PHE A 17 -9.67 3.17 2.27
CA PHE A 17 -8.96 3.06 1.00
C PHE A 17 -9.10 4.36 0.23
N ALA A 18 -7.98 4.94 -0.20
CA ALA A 18 -8.00 6.02 -1.17
C ALA A 18 -8.40 5.48 -2.56
N PRO A 19 -8.77 6.35 -3.51
CA PRO A 19 -8.90 5.95 -4.90
C PRO A 19 -7.64 5.25 -5.41
N GLU A 20 -7.84 4.21 -6.22
CA GLU A 20 -6.75 3.54 -6.93
C GLU A 20 -6.22 4.45 -8.04
N LEU A 21 -4.89 4.56 -8.14
CA LEU A 21 -4.21 5.40 -9.11
C LEU A 21 -3.21 4.57 -9.90
N GLU A 22 -3.23 4.71 -11.22
CA GLU A 22 -2.21 4.12 -12.08
C GLU A 22 -1.01 5.06 -12.20
N THR A 23 0.21 4.51 -12.09
CA THR A 23 1.45 5.27 -12.23
C THR A 23 2.42 4.58 -13.18
N GLU A 24 3.21 5.36 -13.88
CA GLU A 24 4.30 4.82 -14.68
C GLU A 24 5.39 4.18 -13.80
N PRO A 25 6.04 3.11 -14.29
CA PRO A 25 7.18 2.50 -13.62
C PRO A 25 8.38 3.45 -13.61
N LEU A 26 9.00 3.67 -12.45
CA LEU A 26 10.17 4.57 -12.35
C LEU A 26 11.48 3.94 -12.82
N PHE A 27 11.61 2.61 -12.76
CA PHE A 27 12.87 1.89 -13.01
C PHE A 27 12.72 0.62 -13.85
N PHE A 28 11.56 0.39 -14.44
CA PHE A 28 11.31 -0.79 -15.28
C PHE A 28 11.41 -0.44 -16.75
N LYS A 29 11.93 -1.37 -17.55
CA LYS A 29 11.93 -1.26 -19.02
C LYS A 29 10.55 -1.54 -19.61
N ASN A 30 9.74 -2.32 -18.89
CA ASN A 30 8.36 -2.58 -19.23
C ASN A 30 7.51 -1.32 -18.97
N PRO A 31 6.78 -0.77 -19.95
CA PRO A 31 5.96 0.43 -19.78
C PRO A 31 4.60 0.17 -19.11
N ALA A 32 4.30 -1.07 -18.71
CA ALA A 32 3.06 -1.40 -18.03
C ALA A 32 2.89 -0.55 -16.77
N LEU A 33 1.71 0.05 -16.62
CA LEU A 33 1.37 0.88 -15.47
C LEU A 33 1.25 0.02 -14.20
N PHE A 34 1.63 0.61 -13.07
CA PHE A 34 1.38 0.06 -11.76
C PHE A 34 0.08 0.61 -11.19
N SER A 35 -0.77 -0.28 -10.69
CA SER A 35 -1.89 0.09 -9.84
C SER A 35 -1.40 0.32 -8.42
N ASN A 36 -1.54 1.55 -7.92
CA ASN A 36 -1.18 1.97 -6.58
C ASN A 36 -2.42 2.35 -5.79
N GLN A 37 -2.41 2.08 -4.49
CA GLN A 37 -3.48 2.49 -3.59
C GLN A 37 -2.94 2.76 -2.20
N VAL A 38 -3.31 3.90 -1.64
CA VAL A 38 -3.01 4.23 -0.24
C VAL A 38 -4.13 3.73 0.65
N VAL A 39 -3.73 3.12 1.76
CA VAL A 39 -4.61 2.62 2.81
C VAL A 39 -4.23 3.24 4.15
N MET A 40 -5.25 3.54 4.95
CA MET A 40 -5.11 4.03 6.31
C MET A 40 -5.97 3.17 7.23
N PHE A 41 -5.43 2.73 8.35
CA PHE A 41 -6.13 1.91 9.33
C PHE A 41 -5.61 2.20 10.73
N PHE A 42 -6.37 1.78 11.73
CA PHE A 42 -5.94 1.80 13.13
C PHE A 42 -5.55 0.40 13.58
N SER A 43 -4.51 0.30 14.40
CA SER A 43 -4.06 -0.94 15.01
C SER A 43 -3.57 -0.67 16.44
N ASP A 44 -3.79 -1.64 17.32
CA ASP A 44 -3.26 -1.68 18.68
C ASP A 44 -1.89 -2.36 18.76
N LYS A 45 -1.34 -2.76 17.61
CA LYS A 45 -0.12 -3.56 17.49
C LYS A 45 1.07 -2.67 17.21
N ASP A 46 2.21 -3.03 17.78
CA ASP A 46 3.46 -2.32 17.54
C ASP A 46 3.88 -2.35 16.06
N GLU A 47 4.69 -1.35 15.68
CA GLU A 47 5.20 -1.13 14.32
C GLU A 47 5.76 -2.42 13.69
N GLU A 48 6.56 -3.20 14.44
CA GLU A 48 7.18 -4.43 13.96
C GLU A 48 6.16 -5.53 13.65
N VAL A 49 5.12 -5.66 14.47
CA VAL A 49 4.05 -6.66 14.30
C VAL A 49 3.24 -6.32 13.06
N VAL A 50 2.88 -5.04 12.90
CA VAL A 50 2.18 -4.56 11.70
C VAL A 50 3.02 -4.84 10.45
N ARG A 51 4.32 -4.50 10.45
CA ARG A 51 5.22 -4.79 9.33
C ARG A 51 5.24 -6.27 8.97
N LYS A 52 5.31 -7.15 9.97
CA LYS A 52 5.29 -8.60 9.75
C LYS A 52 3.98 -9.05 9.10
N MET A 53 2.84 -8.58 9.61
CA MET A 53 1.53 -8.89 9.04
C MET A 53 1.41 -8.44 7.57
N LEU A 54 1.88 -7.23 7.24
CA LEU A 54 1.88 -6.75 5.86
C LEU A 54 2.75 -7.63 4.95
N LYS A 55 3.94 -8.04 5.42
CA LYS A 55 4.80 -8.98 4.69
C LYS A 55 4.17 -10.37 4.53
N ASP A 56 3.43 -10.85 5.51
CA ASP A 56 2.71 -12.12 5.41
C ASP A 56 1.57 -12.04 4.35
N ILE A 57 0.91 -10.88 4.20
CA ILE A 57 -0.08 -10.65 3.13
C ILE A 57 0.58 -10.64 1.74
N GLU A 58 1.72 -9.95 1.59
CA GLU A 58 2.50 -9.98 0.34
C GLU A 58 2.92 -11.39 -0.05
N GLN A 59 3.38 -12.20 0.91
CA GLN A 59 3.76 -13.59 0.64
C GLN A 59 2.57 -14.43 0.18
N ARG A 60 1.40 -14.26 0.82
CA ARG A 60 0.16 -14.95 0.44
C ARG A 60 -0.39 -14.51 -0.92
N SER A 61 0.01 -13.35 -1.44
CA SER A 61 -0.40 -12.89 -2.77
C SER A 61 0.25 -13.68 -3.92
N GLY A 62 1.05 -14.72 -3.61
CA GLY A 62 1.49 -15.70 -4.58
C GLY A 62 2.80 -15.36 -5.28
N ARG A 63 3.74 -14.69 -4.61
CA ARG A 63 5.11 -14.54 -5.14
C ARG A 63 5.79 -15.92 -5.16
N ARG A 64 5.82 -16.58 -6.31
CA ARG A 64 6.62 -17.80 -6.50
C ARG A 64 8.04 -17.42 -6.95
N PRO A 65 9.05 -18.24 -6.66
CA PRO A 65 10.43 -18.00 -7.13
C PRO A 65 10.53 -17.82 -8.65
N GLU A 66 9.65 -18.45 -9.42
CA GLU A 66 9.59 -18.34 -10.88
C GLU A 66 9.15 -16.95 -11.39
N ASP A 67 8.28 -16.25 -10.66
CA ASP A 67 7.70 -14.96 -11.06
C ASP A 67 8.76 -13.83 -11.14
N LYS A 68 9.94 -14.04 -10.52
CA LYS A 68 11.10 -13.14 -10.60
C LYS A 68 11.73 -13.12 -12.00
N LYS A 69 11.58 -14.19 -12.78
CA LYS A 69 12.03 -14.25 -14.18
C LYS A 69 11.07 -13.55 -15.16
N GLU A 70 9.82 -13.34 -14.75
CA GLU A 70 8.76 -12.72 -15.58
C GLU A 70 8.47 -11.26 -15.19
N GLU A 71 9.26 -10.67 -14.29
CA GLU A 71 9.03 -9.31 -13.74
C GLU A 71 7.63 -9.10 -13.13
N LYS A 72 6.98 -10.18 -12.69
CA LYS A 72 5.61 -10.12 -12.17
C LYS A 72 5.62 -9.70 -10.70
N VAL A 73 5.34 -8.43 -10.44
CA VAL A 73 5.04 -7.93 -9.08
C VAL A 73 3.56 -8.18 -8.80
N CYS A 74 3.25 -9.21 -8.02
CA CYS A 74 1.85 -9.55 -7.70
C CYS A 74 1.22 -8.59 -6.67
N LEU A 75 2.00 -8.20 -5.66
CA LEU A 75 1.63 -7.23 -4.63
C LEU A 75 2.88 -6.77 -3.89
N ASP A 76 2.96 -5.48 -3.58
CA ASP A 76 3.97 -4.88 -2.70
C ASP A 76 3.23 -3.92 -1.77
N ILE A 77 3.50 -4.02 -0.47
CA ILE A 77 2.82 -3.25 0.57
C ILE A 77 3.88 -2.55 1.42
N ASP A 78 3.92 -1.24 1.28
CA ASP A 78 4.81 -0.38 2.03
C ASP A 78 4.08 0.39 3.12
N MET A 79 4.57 0.25 4.36
CA MET A 79 4.17 1.17 5.43
C MET A 79 4.95 2.48 5.25
N LEU A 80 4.22 3.59 5.08
CA LEU A 80 4.81 4.92 4.84
C LEU A 80 4.84 5.79 6.09
N LEU A 81 3.84 5.65 6.96
CA LEU A 81 3.64 6.36 8.22
C LEU A 81 3.17 5.34 9.25
N TYR A 82 3.71 5.44 10.47
CA TYR A 82 3.20 4.75 11.65
C TYR A 82 3.01 5.78 12.76
N ASP A 83 1.78 5.91 13.25
CA ASP A 83 1.35 7.03 14.10
C ASP A 83 1.80 8.39 13.54
N ASN A 84 2.74 9.06 14.21
CA ASN A 84 3.25 10.37 13.84
C ASN A 84 4.66 10.31 13.20
N LYS A 85 5.15 9.10 12.88
CA LYS A 85 6.50 8.86 12.37
C LYS A 85 6.45 8.43 10.91
N ILE A 86 6.99 9.26 10.03
CA ILE A 86 7.20 8.91 8.62
C ILE A 86 8.37 7.91 8.56
N VAL A 87 8.11 6.71 8.04
CA VAL A 87 9.11 5.63 7.99
C VAL A 87 9.78 5.51 6.63
N LYS A 88 9.17 6.07 5.57
CA LYS A 88 9.72 6.13 4.21
C LYS A 88 9.57 7.54 3.64
N PRO A 89 10.47 8.47 3.99
CA PRO A 89 10.31 9.90 3.64
C PRO A 89 10.33 10.15 2.14
N GLU A 90 11.14 9.41 1.37
CA GLU A 90 11.21 9.54 -0.09
C GLU A 90 9.90 9.10 -0.75
N ASP A 91 9.36 7.95 -0.34
CA ASP A 91 8.08 7.45 -0.87
C ASP A 91 6.89 8.30 -0.43
N TRP A 92 6.94 8.84 0.79
CA TRP A 92 5.92 9.75 1.31
C TRP A 92 5.74 10.97 0.40
N GLN A 93 6.81 11.53 -0.15
CA GLN A 93 6.76 12.74 -0.98
C GLN A 93 6.29 12.48 -2.43
N ARG A 94 5.98 11.23 -2.80
CA ARG A 94 5.53 10.91 -4.16
C ARG A 94 4.17 11.57 -4.45
N GLY A 95 4.03 12.09 -5.67
CA GLY A 95 2.83 12.86 -6.06
C GLY A 95 1.51 12.12 -5.86
N TYR A 96 1.44 10.86 -6.28
CA TYR A 96 0.22 10.04 -6.12
C TYR A 96 -0.10 9.76 -4.63
N ILE A 97 0.92 9.66 -3.76
CA ILE A 97 0.72 9.51 -2.32
C ILE A 97 0.10 10.79 -1.74
N GLN A 98 0.67 11.96 -2.04
CA GLN A 98 0.15 13.25 -1.57
C GLN A 98 -1.28 13.52 -2.08
N GLN A 99 -1.58 13.12 -3.33
CA GLN A 99 -2.92 13.17 -3.89
C GLN A 99 -3.91 12.27 -3.12
N SER A 100 -3.54 11.01 -2.85
CA SER A 100 -4.36 10.09 -2.06
C SER A 100 -4.60 10.59 -0.62
N LEU A 101 -3.57 11.16 0.02
CA LEU A 101 -3.69 11.74 1.37
C LEU A 101 -4.67 12.92 1.40
N SER A 102 -4.61 13.79 0.39
CA SER A 102 -5.54 14.92 0.25
C SER A 102 -7.00 14.47 0.12
N ALA A 103 -7.24 13.32 -0.53
CA ALA A 103 -8.56 12.72 -0.63
C ALA A 103 -9.10 12.27 0.75
N PHE A 104 -8.25 11.69 1.61
CA PHE A 104 -8.64 11.35 2.99
C PHE A 104 -8.98 12.59 3.81
N HIS A 105 -8.18 13.65 3.73
CA HIS A 105 -8.48 14.90 4.43
C HIS A 105 -9.81 15.50 3.98
N SER A 106 -10.09 15.49 2.67
CA SER A 106 -11.34 16.02 2.12
C SER A 106 -12.57 15.26 2.61
N SER A 107 -12.44 13.95 2.87
CA SER A 107 -13.51 13.13 3.45
C SER A 107 -13.69 13.30 4.97
N LEU A 108 -12.68 13.77 5.72
CA LEU A 108 -12.81 14.07 7.15
C LEU A 108 -13.48 15.42 7.44
N PHE A 109 -13.50 16.37 6.49
CA PHE A 109 -14.16 17.67 6.64
C PHE A 109 -15.64 17.68 6.19
N ILE A 110 -16.18 16.53 5.78
CA ILE A 110 -17.61 16.35 5.50
C ILE A 110 -18.20 15.45 6.60
N LYS A 111 -18.23 15.94 7.84
CA LYS A 111 -19.07 15.45 8.94
C LYS A 111 -19.42 16.59 9.88
#